data_AF-A0A6M3ZUJ9-F1
#
_entry.id   AF-A0A6M3ZUJ9-F1
#
_cell.length_a   1.000
_cell.length_b   1.000
_cell.length_c   1.000
_cell.angle_alpha   90.00
_cell.angle_beta   90.00
_cell.angle_gamma   90.00
#
_symmetry.space_group_name_H-M   'P 1'
#
loop_
_entity.id
_entity.type
_entity.pdbx_description
1 polymer ?
#
loop_
_entity_poly.entity_id
_entity_poly.type
_entity_poly.pdbx_seq_one_letter_code
_entity_poly.pdbx_strand_id
1 'polypeptide(L)'
;MVEYQGRDFILRPGDKDTMPSIAFNAGFYNLDQKEAREQILSFASALAWMSSAKLEITAWVGGGYPLALGQRKMRSVTDFLDARMLPSPQDDTAHTALAFFREGLSTGNPFYAFLNFFKVISLFFPKGKEREQWMKEALSRLEYPRAVDRHEELRISGMEDIGGYLYLEGRNAIAHSEKTPYVSPDRLADHERIDKDLPILENLAAQAIRESCGLLNSWSQFEARDALGGLSAMFGEDVVQAIRKSKIEPDTQAEFPDAVTIVARRSSEAYALENFSFLPIGVEHGELRVLSENAEKSIQVEFHFDFVNNRFEFDPLTCVRRVRDLTTLAGVEREIACQDFIWCLYRNGSIEVWNDANNELLAKSRPVLLVNMMLDIEEHNRTLAELKQQRNELSKSV
;
A
#
# COMPACT_ATOMS: atom_id res chain seq x y z
N MET A 1 -26.64 -31.57 -17.51
CA MET A 1 -25.67 -31.75 -18.60
C MET A 1 -26.26 -31.08 -19.82
N VAL A 2 -25.45 -30.37 -20.60
CA VAL A 2 -25.88 -29.59 -21.77
C VAL A 2 -24.95 -29.94 -22.91
N GLU A 3 -25.51 -30.33 -24.06
CA GLU A 3 -24.75 -30.56 -25.28
C GLU A 3 -24.62 -29.24 -26.06
N TYR A 4 -23.39 -28.88 -26.46
CA TYR A 4 -23.11 -27.73 -27.31
C TYR A 4 -21.97 -28.06 -28.28
N GLN A 5 -22.22 -27.86 -29.58
CA GLN A 5 -21.27 -28.18 -30.67
C GLN A 5 -20.73 -29.63 -30.59
N GLY A 6 -21.59 -30.59 -30.26
CA GLY A 6 -21.24 -32.02 -30.16
C GLY A 6 -20.38 -32.36 -28.93
N ARG A 7 -20.38 -31.51 -27.90
CA ARG A 7 -19.63 -31.72 -26.65
C ARG A 7 -20.50 -31.49 -25.43
N ASP A 8 -20.20 -32.23 -24.36
CA ASP A 8 -20.96 -32.26 -23.13
C ASP A 8 -20.37 -31.32 -22.06
N PHE A 9 -21.21 -30.41 -21.57
CA PHE A 9 -20.89 -29.49 -20.48
C PHE A 9 -21.77 -29.78 -19.27
N ILE A 10 -21.20 -29.59 -18.07
CA ILE A 10 -21.94 -29.68 -16.81
C ILE A 10 -22.06 -28.27 -16.24
N LEU A 11 -23.29 -27.76 -16.20
CA LEU A 11 -23.63 -26.55 -15.46
C LEU A 11 -23.98 -26.92 -14.02
N ARG A 12 -23.34 -26.24 -13.07
CA ARG A 12 -23.60 -26.40 -11.64
C ARG A 12 -24.12 -25.08 -11.08
N PRO A 13 -25.29 -25.06 -10.41
CA PRO A 13 -25.75 -23.87 -9.72
C PRO A 13 -24.80 -23.56 -8.57
N GLY A 14 -24.64 -22.28 -8.26
CA GLY A 14 -24.01 -21.84 -7.01
C GLY A 14 -24.97 -21.97 -5.83
N ASP A 15 -24.43 -21.88 -4.62
CA ASP A 15 -25.18 -21.78 -3.39
C ASP A 15 -24.59 -20.68 -2.47
N LYS A 16 -24.91 -20.71 -1.17
CA LYS A 16 -24.44 -19.72 -0.19
C LYS A 16 -22.92 -19.70 0.03
N ASP A 17 -22.24 -20.80 -0.27
CA ASP A 17 -20.82 -21.01 0.03
C ASP A 17 -20.01 -21.28 -1.25
N THR A 18 -20.66 -21.62 -2.37
CA THR A 18 -20.01 -22.04 -3.61
C THR A 18 -20.49 -21.26 -4.84
N MET A 19 -19.56 -20.95 -5.74
CA MET A 19 -19.84 -20.27 -7.00
C MET A 19 -20.49 -21.21 -8.03
N PRO A 20 -21.37 -20.70 -8.91
CA PRO A 20 -21.81 -21.46 -10.08
C PRO A 20 -20.61 -21.79 -10.97
N SER A 21 -20.63 -22.96 -11.62
CA SER A 21 -19.51 -23.40 -12.45
C SER A 21 -19.92 -24.14 -13.72
N ILE A 22 -19.06 -24.03 -14.72
CA ILE A 22 -19.10 -24.80 -15.96
C ILE A 22 -17.96 -25.82 -15.88
N ALA A 23 -18.27 -27.11 -15.99
CA ALA A 23 -17.28 -28.17 -16.05
C ALA A 23 -17.30 -28.87 -17.41
N PHE A 24 -16.13 -29.30 -17.85
CA PHE A 24 -15.90 -29.94 -19.13
C PHE A 24 -14.93 -31.12 -18.97
N ASN A 25 -15.25 -32.27 -19.56
CA ASN A 25 -14.43 -33.48 -19.45
C ASN A 25 -13.41 -33.56 -20.59
N ALA A 26 -12.25 -32.92 -20.40
CA ALA A 26 -11.18 -32.90 -21.39
C ALA A 26 -10.71 -34.30 -21.81
N GLY A 27 -10.57 -35.21 -20.85
CA GLY A 27 -10.07 -36.57 -21.08
C GLY A 27 -10.99 -37.43 -21.94
N PHE A 28 -12.31 -37.25 -21.84
CA PHE A 28 -13.26 -37.96 -22.70
C PHE A 28 -13.12 -37.57 -24.18
N TYR A 29 -12.74 -36.31 -24.45
CA TYR A 29 -12.56 -35.78 -25.81
C TYR A 29 -11.10 -35.79 -26.28
N ASN A 30 -10.17 -36.39 -25.51
CA ASN A 30 -8.72 -36.36 -25.78
C ASN A 30 -8.16 -34.94 -26.00
N LEU A 31 -8.70 -33.97 -25.25
CA LEU A 31 -8.25 -32.58 -25.30
C LEU A 31 -7.27 -32.30 -24.15
N ASP A 32 -6.32 -31.42 -24.39
CA ASP A 32 -5.48 -30.89 -23.32
C ASP A 32 -6.26 -29.86 -22.46
N GLN A 33 -5.61 -29.38 -21.39
CA GLN A 33 -6.24 -28.42 -20.49
C GLN A 33 -6.56 -27.08 -21.16
N LYS A 34 -5.73 -26.63 -22.11
CA LYS A 34 -5.90 -25.34 -22.78
C LYS A 34 -7.06 -25.41 -23.76
N GLU A 35 -7.10 -26.43 -24.60
CA GLU A 35 -8.17 -26.70 -25.56
C GLU A 35 -9.51 -26.80 -24.83
N ALA A 36 -9.54 -27.50 -23.68
CA ALA A 36 -10.73 -27.61 -22.83
C ALA A 36 -11.23 -26.26 -22.29
N ARG A 37 -10.34 -25.36 -21.88
CA ARG A 37 -10.72 -24.01 -21.42
C ARG A 37 -11.29 -23.16 -22.55
N GLU A 38 -10.73 -23.26 -23.75
CA GLU A 38 -11.27 -22.58 -24.94
C GLU A 38 -12.71 -23.06 -25.26
N GLN A 39 -13.03 -24.33 -25.00
CA GLN A 39 -14.40 -24.82 -25.11
C GLN A 39 -15.35 -24.22 -24.08
N ILE A 40 -14.88 -24.08 -22.83
CA ILE A 40 -15.67 -23.44 -21.78
C ILE A 40 -15.93 -21.97 -22.12
N LEU A 41 -14.94 -21.24 -22.64
CA LEU A 41 -15.10 -19.84 -23.07
C LEU A 41 -16.14 -19.71 -24.19
N SER A 42 -16.01 -20.51 -25.25
CA SER A 42 -16.97 -20.53 -26.36
C SER A 42 -18.40 -20.83 -25.88
N PHE A 43 -18.56 -21.81 -24.99
CA PHE A 43 -19.86 -22.13 -24.41
C PHE A 43 -20.40 -21.02 -23.49
N ALA A 44 -19.54 -20.38 -22.70
CA ALA A 44 -19.91 -19.25 -21.86
C ALA A 44 -20.41 -18.05 -22.69
N SER A 45 -19.76 -17.76 -23.80
CA SER A 45 -20.18 -16.73 -24.76
C SER A 45 -21.59 -17.02 -25.32
N ALA A 46 -21.87 -18.28 -25.68
CA ALA A 46 -23.20 -18.71 -26.12
C ALA A 46 -24.27 -18.58 -25.02
N LEU A 47 -23.94 -18.94 -23.78
CA LEU A 47 -24.84 -18.81 -22.63
C LEU A 47 -25.16 -17.35 -22.32
N ALA A 48 -24.16 -16.46 -22.34
CA ALA A 48 -24.34 -15.03 -22.12
C ALA A 48 -25.28 -14.41 -23.18
N TRP A 49 -25.08 -14.77 -24.45
CA TRP A 49 -25.97 -14.35 -25.54
C TRP A 49 -27.40 -14.85 -25.35
N MET A 50 -27.58 -16.16 -25.12
CA MET A 50 -28.90 -16.78 -24.97
C MET A 50 -29.68 -16.21 -23.79
N SER A 51 -29.00 -15.98 -22.66
CA SER A 51 -29.64 -15.51 -21.43
C SER A 51 -29.80 -13.99 -21.36
N SER A 52 -29.22 -13.24 -22.30
CA SER A 52 -29.11 -11.77 -22.22
C SER A 52 -28.57 -11.31 -20.86
N ALA A 53 -27.66 -12.10 -20.26
CA ALA A 53 -27.13 -11.88 -18.92
C ALA A 53 -25.60 -11.93 -18.91
N LYS A 54 -25.00 -11.20 -17.97
CA LYS A 54 -23.54 -11.17 -17.78
C LYS A 54 -23.05 -12.53 -17.31
N LEU A 55 -22.00 -13.04 -17.95
CA LEU A 55 -21.22 -14.20 -17.49
C LEU A 55 -19.76 -13.77 -17.38
N GLU A 56 -19.17 -13.96 -16.20
CA GLU A 56 -17.79 -13.60 -15.90
C GLU A 56 -17.01 -14.85 -15.47
N ILE A 57 -15.85 -15.08 -16.07
CA ILE A 57 -14.96 -16.18 -15.69
C ILE A 57 -14.04 -15.68 -14.58
N THR A 58 -14.33 -16.08 -13.35
CA THR A 58 -13.63 -15.57 -12.16
C THR A 58 -12.42 -16.42 -11.75
N ALA A 59 -12.37 -17.69 -12.17
CA ALA A 59 -11.30 -18.62 -11.83
C ALA A 59 -11.31 -19.86 -12.73
N TRP A 60 -10.12 -20.48 -12.87
CA TRP A 60 -9.94 -21.79 -13.52
C TRP A 60 -9.51 -22.83 -12.48
N VAL A 61 -10.12 -24.02 -12.53
CA VAL A 61 -9.75 -25.17 -11.68
C VAL A 61 -9.70 -26.43 -12.53
N GLY A 62 -8.77 -27.32 -12.24
CA GLY A 62 -8.64 -28.64 -12.87
C GLY A 62 -8.61 -29.76 -11.83
N GLY A 63 -8.96 -30.98 -12.25
CA GLY A 63 -8.97 -32.17 -11.41
C GLY A 63 -9.64 -33.36 -12.11
N GLY A 64 -9.68 -34.52 -11.46
CA GLY A 64 -10.31 -35.74 -11.98
C GLY A 64 -11.85 -35.74 -11.93
N TYR A 65 -12.46 -34.74 -11.30
CA TYR A 65 -13.91 -34.60 -11.15
C TYR A 65 -14.30 -33.12 -11.06
N PRO A 66 -15.56 -32.75 -11.40
CA PRO A 66 -16.04 -31.38 -11.24
C PRO A 66 -15.93 -30.90 -9.78
N LEU A 67 -15.25 -29.78 -9.57
CA LEU A 67 -15.05 -29.16 -8.26
C LEU A 67 -15.95 -27.91 -8.09
N ALA A 68 -16.45 -27.69 -6.88
CA ALA A 68 -17.11 -26.44 -6.52
C ALA A 68 -16.07 -25.49 -5.90
N LEU A 69 -16.09 -24.22 -6.31
CA LEU A 69 -15.21 -23.19 -5.78
C LEU A 69 -15.90 -22.42 -4.66
N GLY A 70 -15.18 -22.16 -3.57
CA GLY A 70 -15.67 -21.31 -2.49
C GLY A 70 -15.95 -19.89 -2.98
N GLN A 71 -17.08 -19.33 -2.58
CA GLN A 71 -17.47 -17.97 -2.93
C GLN A 71 -16.64 -16.96 -2.11
N ARG A 72 -15.91 -16.07 -2.77
CA ARG A 72 -15.24 -14.95 -2.09
C ARG A 72 -16.31 -14.01 -1.50
N LYS A 73 -16.34 -13.88 -0.17
CA LYS A 73 -17.09 -12.81 0.51
C LYS A 73 -16.28 -11.53 0.40
N MET A 74 -16.49 -10.73 -0.64
CA MET A 74 -15.90 -9.40 -0.75
C MET A 74 -16.54 -8.46 0.28
N ARG A 75 -15.97 -8.45 1.48
CA ARG A 75 -16.17 -7.40 2.48
C ARG A 75 -14.81 -7.09 3.09
N SER A 76 -13.98 -6.36 2.36
CA SER A 76 -12.88 -5.65 3.00
C SER A 76 -13.48 -4.43 3.70
N VAL A 77 -13.94 -4.63 4.94
CA VAL A 77 -14.06 -3.52 5.88
C VAL A 77 -12.66 -3.32 6.41
N THR A 78 -12.00 -2.24 5.98
CA THR A 78 -10.81 -1.80 6.68
C THR A 78 -11.28 -1.14 7.97
N ASP A 79 -10.74 -1.55 9.11
CA ASP A 79 -11.01 -0.90 10.39
C ASP A 79 -10.35 0.50 10.48
N PHE A 80 -9.65 0.91 9.42
CA PHE A 80 -8.93 2.17 9.35
C PHE A 80 -8.95 2.78 7.95
N LEU A 81 -9.48 4.00 7.87
CA LEU A 81 -9.39 4.92 6.73
C LEU A 81 -8.96 6.28 7.28
N ASP A 82 -7.74 6.71 7.00
CA ASP A 82 -7.35 8.11 7.29
C ASP A 82 -7.94 9.01 6.20
N ALA A 83 -9.05 9.69 6.52
CA ALA A 83 -9.74 10.56 5.57
C ALA A 83 -8.84 11.68 5.03
N ARG A 84 -7.79 12.08 5.75
CA ARG A 84 -6.81 13.09 5.30
C ARG A 84 -5.93 12.58 4.16
N MET A 85 -5.84 11.27 3.98
CA MET A 85 -5.10 10.63 2.90
C MET A 85 -5.95 10.40 1.64
N LEU A 86 -7.22 10.82 1.64
CA LEU A 86 -8.02 10.72 0.43
C LEU A 86 -7.57 11.78 -0.58
N PRO A 87 -7.22 11.39 -1.82
CA PRO A 87 -6.88 12.35 -2.85
C PRO A 87 -8.08 13.23 -3.17
N SER A 88 -7.89 14.55 -3.17
CA SER A 88 -8.89 15.51 -3.61
C SER A 88 -8.57 15.96 -5.04
N PRO A 89 -9.16 15.36 -6.08
CA PRO A 89 -9.03 15.84 -7.45
C PRO A 89 -9.48 17.31 -7.55
N GLN A 90 -8.73 18.12 -8.31
CA GLN A 90 -8.94 19.56 -8.42
C GLN A 90 -9.76 19.95 -9.65
N ASP A 91 -9.87 19.05 -10.64
CA ASP A 91 -10.57 19.29 -11.90
C ASP A 91 -11.26 18.01 -12.43
N ASP A 92 -12.09 18.20 -13.46
CA ASP A 92 -12.87 17.12 -14.09
C ASP A 92 -11.98 16.04 -14.75
N THR A 93 -10.79 16.41 -15.21
CA THR A 93 -9.83 15.49 -15.83
C THR A 93 -9.30 14.53 -14.78
N ALA A 94 -8.88 15.05 -13.63
CA ALA A 94 -8.42 14.28 -12.48
C ALA A 94 -9.53 13.38 -11.92
N HIS A 95 -10.76 13.90 -11.81
CA HIS A 95 -11.93 13.10 -11.43
C HIS A 95 -12.19 11.94 -12.39
N THR A 96 -12.15 12.22 -13.70
CA THR A 96 -12.37 11.23 -14.75
C THR A 96 -11.27 10.17 -14.77
N ALA A 97 -10.01 10.58 -14.56
CA ALA A 97 -8.88 9.67 -14.44
C ALA A 97 -9.04 8.70 -13.27
N LEU A 98 -9.40 9.20 -12.08
CA LEU A 98 -9.69 8.35 -10.92
C LEU A 98 -10.87 7.40 -11.17
N ALA A 99 -11.90 7.85 -11.89
CA ALA A 99 -13.04 7.01 -12.25
C ALA A 99 -12.64 5.86 -13.18
N PHE A 100 -11.85 6.12 -14.23
CA PHE A 100 -11.32 5.08 -15.11
C PHE A 100 -10.35 4.15 -14.37
N PHE A 101 -9.49 4.68 -13.51
CA PHE A 101 -8.58 3.87 -12.71
C PHE A 101 -9.34 2.91 -11.80
N ARG A 102 -10.37 3.39 -11.08
CA ARG A 102 -11.26 2.57 -10.26
C ARG A 102 -11.98 1.50 -11.08
N GLU A 103 -12.49 1.87 -12.25
CA GLU A 103 -13.18 0.92 -13.14
C GLU A 103 -12.23 -0.19 -13.61
N GLY A 104 -11.00 0.17 -13.94
CA GLY A 104 -9.94 -0.79 -14.30
C GLY A 104 -9.66 -1.79 -13.18
N LEU A 105 -9.60 -1.34 -11.93
CA LEU A 105 -9.42 -2.21 -10.75
C LEU A 105 -10.64 -3.10 -10.48
N SER A 106 -11.85 -2.65 -10.81
CA SER A 106 -13.10 -3.26 -10.32
C SER A 106 -13.76 -4.21 -11.31
N THR A 107 -13.44 -4.14 -12.60
CA THR A 107 -14.22 -4.83 -13.65
C THR A 107 -14.08 -6.35 -13.69
N GLY A 108 -12.99 -6.92 -13.16
CA GLY A 108 -12.68 -8.36 -13.24
C GLY A 108 -12.38 -8.91 -14.65
N ASN A 109 -12.72 -8.16 -15.70
CA ASN A 109 -12.41 -8.48 -17.10
C ASN A 109 -11.09 -7.83 -17.52
N PRO A 110 -10.07 -8.61 -17.94
CA PRO A 110 -8.75 -8.06 -18.21
C PRO A 110 -8.71 -7.13 -19.43
N PHE A 111 -9.53 -7.37 -20.45
CA PHE A 111 -9.58 -6.52 -21.64
C PHE A 111 -10.16 -5.13 -21.31
N TYR A 112 -11.25 -5.11 -20.52
CA TYR A 112 -11.85 -3.85 -20.10
C TYR A 112 -10.97 -3.11 -19.09
N ALA A 113 -10.29 -3.83 -18.20
CA ALA A 113 -9.30 -3.26 -17.28
C ALA A 113 -8.18 -2.57 -18.06
N PHE A 114 -7.60 -3.26 -19.05
CA PHE A 114 -6.55 -2.72 -19.91
C PHE A 114 -6.99 -1.43 -20.59
N LEU A 115 -8.18 -1.42 -21.20
CA LEU A 115 -8.72 -0.24 -21.87
C LEU A 115 -8.95 0.92 -20.90
N ASN A 116 -9.43 0.67 -19.68
CA ASN A 116 -9.65 1.74 -18.70
C ASN A 116 -8.33 2.34 -18.18
N PHE A 117 -7.32 1.52 -17.88
CA PHE A 117 -5.99 2.04 -17.54
C PHE A 117 -5.37 2.81 -18.71
N PHE A 118 -5.53 2.32 -19.94
CA PHE A 118 -5.04 3.04 -21.12
C PHE A 118 -5.81 4.36 -21.37
N LYS A 119 -7.11 4.43 -21.03
CA LYS A 119 -7.89 5.68 -21.08
C LYS A 119 -7.33 6.72 -20.12
N VAL A 120 -6.89 6.34 -18.92
CA VAL A 120 -6.21 7.25 -17.98
C VAL A 120 -4.99 7.89 -18.65
N ILE A 121 -4.11 7.06 -19.23
CA ILE A 121 -2.92 7.56 -19.94
C ILE A 121 -3.32 8.48 -21.11
N SER A 122 -4.31 8.07 -21.90
CA SER A 122 -4.77 8.84 -23.06
C SER A 122 -5.45 10.16 -22.71
N LEU A 123 -6.00 10.27 -21.49
CA LEU A 123 -6.64 11.48 -21.01
C LEU A 123 -5.61 12.60 -20.79
N PHE A 124 -4.43 12.26 -20.25
CA PHE A 124 -3.33 13.21 -20.03
C PHE A 124 -2.44 13.40 -21.26
N PHE A 125 -2.31 12.36 -22.09
CA PHE A 125 -1.48 12.36 -23.29
C PHE A 125 -2.34 12.05 -24.53
N PRO A 126 -3.14 13.00 -25.03
CA PRO A 126 -4.10 12.75 -26.11
C PRO A 126 -3.43 12.57 -27.48
N LYS A 127 -2.24 13.17 -27.68
CA LYS A 127 -1.50 13.07 -28.93
C LYS A 127 -0.64 11.81 -28.94
N GLY A 128 -0.77 11.01 -30.00
CA GLY A 128 -0.11 9.71 -30.12
C GLY A 128 1.40 9.73 -29.90
N LYS A 129 2.13 10.66 -30.52
CA LYS A 129 3.59 10.78 -30.39
C LYS A 129 4.04 11.18 -28.98
N GLU A 130 3.33 12.12 -28.35
CA GLU A 130 3.64 12.56 -26.97
C GLU A 130 3.39 11.42 -25.99
N ARG A 131 2.27 10.69 -26.15
CA ARG A 131 1.96 9.51 -25.35
C ARG A 131 2.98 8.39 -25.50
N GLU A 132 3.40 8.11 -26.72
CA GLU A 132 4.41 7.07 -27.01
C GLU A 132 5.75 7.40 -26.34
N GLN A 133 6.21 8.65 -26.49
CA GLN A 133 7.43 9.12 -25.84
C GLN A 133 7.32 9.04 -24.31
N TRP A 134 6.22 9.53 -23.74
CA TRP A 134 5.99 9.47 -22.30
C TRP A 134 5.94 8.02 -21.79
N MET A 135 5.24 7.12 -22.48
CA MET A 135 5.18 5.70 -22.09
C MET A 135 6.56 5.06 -22.09
N LYS A 136 7.39 5.34 -23.10
CA LYS A 136 8.77 4.83 -23.17
C LYS A 136 9.61 5.28 -21.97
N GLU A 137 9.47 6.54 -21.57
CA GLU A 137 10.17 7.07 -20.41
C GLU A 137 9.63 6.47 -19.10
N ALA A 138 8.30 6.39 -18.96
CA ALA A 138 7.62 5.87 -17.79
C ALA A 138 7.92 4.38 -17.53
N LEU A 139 8.10 3.57 -18.58
CA LEU A 139 8.50 2.16 -18.44
C LEU A 139 9.84 1.96 -17.72
N SER A 140 10.74 2.95 -17.72
CA SER A 140 12.00 2.87 -16.95
C SER A 140 11.83 3.22 -15.46
N ARG A 141 10.65 3.67 -15.05
CA ARG A 141 10.32 4.13 -13.69
C ARG A 141 9.19 3.32 -13.06
N LEU A 142 9.00 2.06 -13.49
CA LEU A 142 7.99 1.18 -12.90
C LEU A 142 8.28 0.92 -11.43
N GLU A 143 7.28 1.09 -10.58
CA GLU A 143 7.41 0.96 -9.12
C GLU A 143 6.74 -0.31 -8.57
N TYR A 144 5.70 -0.80 -9.23
CA TYR A 144 4.92 -1.93 -8.73
C TYR A 144 5.69 -3.23 -9.01
N PRO A 145 5.92 -4.09 -8.00
CA PRO A 145 6.72 -5.32 -8.18
C PRO A 145 6.23 -6.17 -9.36
N ARG A 146 4.92 -6.41 -9.47
CA ARG A 146 4.34 -7.19 -10.57
C ARG A 146 4.50 -6.52 -11.95
N ALA A 147 4.59 -5.19 -12.00
CA ALA A 147 4.87 -4.47 -13.24
C ALA A 147 6.34 -4.61 -13.63
N VAL A 148 7.25 -4.48 -12.65
CA VAL A 148 8.69 -4.67 -12.84
C VAL A 148 8.99 -6.10 -13.31
N ASP A 149 8.43 -7.10 -12.63
CA ASP A 149 8.58 -8.52 -12.98
C ASP A 149 8.13 -8.77 -14.43
N ARG A 150 6.92 -8.32 -14.78
CA ARG A 150 6.39 -8.51 -16.14
C ARG A 150 7.20 -7.77 -17.20
N HIS A 151 7.64 -6.55 -16.90
CA HIS A 151 8.48 -5.78 -17.81
C HIS A 151 9.80 -6.51 -18.08
N GLU A 152 10.41 -7.08 -17.04
CA GLU A 152 11.64 -7.85 -17.17
C GLU A 152 11.42 -9.17 -17.93
N GLU A 153 10.31 -9.86 -17.72
CA GLU A 153 9.94 -11.04 -18.52
C GLU A 153 9.87 -10.71 -20.03
N LEU A 154 9.21 -9.60 -20.39
CA LEU A 154 9.11 -9.15 -21.78
C LEU A 154 10.49 -8.81 -22.34
N ARG A 155 11.33 -8.10 -21.57
CA ARG A 155 12.70 -7.76 -21.96
C ARG A 155 13.56 -8.99 -22.20
N ILE A 156 13.52 -9.97 -21.28
CA ILE A 156 14.25 -11.24 -21.38
C ILE A 156 13.77 -12.06 -22.60
N SER A 157 12.49 -11.96 -22.97
CA SER A 157 11.95 -12.61 -24.16
C SER A 157 12.43 -12.00 -25.49
N GLY A 158 13.24 -10.93 -25.44
CA GLY A 158 13.80 -10.26 -26.61
C GLY A 158 12.91 -9.13 -27.16
N MET A 159 11.93 -8.66 -26.38
CA MET A 159 11.07 -7.55 -26.80
C MET A 159 11.79 -6.21 -26.59
N GLU A 160 12.15 -5.55 -27.69
CA GLU A 160 12.85 -4.25 -27.66
C GLU A 160 11.89 -3.06 -27.43
N ASP A 161 10.72 -3.07 -28.06
CA ASP A 161 9.72 -2.00 -27.97
C ASP A 161 8.46 -2.45 -27.22
N ILE A 162 8.58 -2.53 -25.89
CA ILE A 162 7.46 -2.89 -25.00
C ILE A 162 6.34 -1.85 -25.09
N GLY A 163 6.66 -0.55 -25.24
CA GLY A 163 5.66 0.51 -25.36
C GLY A 163 4.81 0.37 -26.63
N GLY A 164 5.45 0.14 -27.77
CA GLY A 164 4.79 -0.16 -29.04
C GLY A 164 3.97 -1.44 -28.99
N TYR A 165 4.48 -2.50 -28.35
CA TYR A 165 3.76 -3.75 -28.12
C TYR A 165 2.44 -3.52 -27.34
N LEU A 166 2.50 -2.85 -26.19
CA LEU A 166 1.31 -2.57 -25.37
C LEU A 166 0.28 -1.71 -26.12
N TYR A 167 0.74 -0.84 -27.02
CA TYR A 167 -0.15 -0.03 -27.84
C TYR A 167 -0.79 -0.81 -29.00
N LEU A 168 0.01 -1.51 -29.80
CA LEU A 168 -0.43 -2.21 -31.01
C LEU A 168 -1.13 -3.54 -30.69
N GLU A 169 -0.46 -4.41 -29.92
CA GLU A 169 -0.95 -5.76 -29.59
C GLU A 169 -1.80 -5.81 -28.31
N GLY A 170 -1.78 -4.74 -27.52
CA GLY A 170 -2.70 -4.51 -26.41
C GLY A 170 -3.87 -3.64 -26.87
N ARG A 171 -3.77 -2.32 -26.67
CA ARG A 171 -4.88 -1.38 -26.84
C ARG A 171 -5.57 -1.49 -28.20
N ASN A 172 -4.82 -1.45 -29.30
CA ASN A 172 -5.40 -1.46 -30.64
C ASN A 172 -6.04 -2.82 -30.95
N ALA A 173 -5.35 -3.92 -30.65
CA ALA A 173 -5.87 -5.26 -30.88
C ALA A 173 -7.13 -5.58 -30.07
N ILE A 174 -7.27 -5.02 -28.85
CA ILE A 174 -8.48 -5.11 -28.04
C ILE A 174 -9.61 -4.24 -28.61
N ALA A 175 -9.30 -3.00 -29.02
CA ALA A 175 -10.31 -2.03 -29.42
C ALA A 175 -10.82 -2.20 -30.86
N HIS A 176 -10.04 -2.81 -31.75
CA HIS A 176 -10.30 -2.87 -33.18
C HIS A 176 -10.28 -4.32 -33.70
N SER A 177 -11.41 -5.03 -33.53
CA SER A 177 -11.55 -6.42 -33.99
C SER A 177 -11.51 -6.58 -35.52
N GLU A 178 -11.69 -5.48 -36.26
CA GLU A 178 -11.62 -5.44 -37.72
C GLU A 178 -10.19 -5.38 -38.28
N LYS A 179 -9.17 -5.22 -37.41
CA LYS A 179 -7.77 -5.07 -37.81
C LYS A 179 -6.91 -6.22 -37.32
N THR A 180 -5.79 -6.46 -38.00
CA THR A 180 -4.78 -7.43 -37.55
C THR A 180 -3.59 -6.67 -36.94
N PRO A 181 -3.12 -7.06 -35.74
CA PRO A 181 -3.64 -8.13 -34.87
C PRO A 181 -4.95 -7.72 -34.16
N TYR A 182 -5.82 -8.70 -33.87
CA TYR A 182 -6.95 -8.55 -32.95
C TYR A 182 -6.91 -9.58 -31.81
N VAL A 183 -7.43 -9.17 -30.67
CA VAL A 183 -7.58 -9.99 -29.46
C VAL A 183 -8.97 -10.60 -29.42
N SER A 184 -9.04 -11.92 -29.22
CA SER A 184 -10.31 -12.61 -29.03
C SER A 184 -10.49 -13.02 -27.57
N PRO A 185 -11.59 -12.63 -26.90
CA PRO A 185 -11.90 -13.09 -25.55
C PRO A 185 -12.07 -14.62 -25.44
N ASP A 186 -12.43 -15.29 -26.54
CA ASP A 186 -12.58 -16.74 -26.59
C ASP A 186 -11.24 -17.48 -26.77
N ARG A 187 -10.14 -16.77 -27.03
CA ARG A 187 -8.79 -17.34 -27.07
C ARG A 187 -8.13 -17.22 -25.71
N LEU A 188 -7.81 -18.36 -25.09
CA LEU A 188 -7.17 -18.37 -23.77
C LEU A 188 -5.82 -17.65 -23.78
N ALA A 189 -5.02 -17.82 -24.84
CA ALA A 189 -3.71 -17.18 -24.94
C ALA A 189 -3.79 -15.64 -24.93
N ASP A 190 -4.81 -15.07 -25.58
CA ASP A 190 -5.03 -13.63 -25.55
C ASP A 190 -5.46 -13.16 -24.15
N HIS A 191 -6.36 -13.91 -23.50
CA HIS A 191 -6.80 -13.61 -22.15
C HIS A 191 -5.63 -13.63 -21.15
N GLU A 192 -4.84 -14.71 -21.14
CA GLU A 192 -3.69 -14.86 -20.23
C GLU A 192 -2.61 -13.82 -20.51
N ARG A 193 -2.36 -13.48 -21.78
CA ARG A 193 -1.39 -12.44 -22.16
C ARG A 193 -1.81 -11.06 -21.66
N ILE A 194 -3.05 -10.65 -21.95
CA ILE A 194 -3.55 -9.33 -21.51
C ILE A 194 -3.61 -9.25 -19.98
N ASP A 195 -4.05 -10.31 -19.30
CA ASP A 195 -4.07 -10.37 -17.83
C ASP A 195 -2.66 -10.21 -17.23
N LYS A 196 -1.65 -10.85 -17.82
CA LYS A 196 -0.25 -10.70 -17.41
C LYS A 196 0.30 -9.30 -17.64
N ASP A 197 -0.17 -8.59 -18.66
CA ASP A 197 0.30 -7.25 -19.00
C ASP A 197 -0.39 -6.14 -18.17
N LEU A 198 -1.52 -6.43 -17.51
CA LEU A 198 -2.27 -5.48 -16.69
C LEU A 198 -1.45 -4.74 -15.63
N PRO A 199 -0.54 -5.39 -14.86
CA PRO A 199 0.23 -4.69 -13.84
C PRO A 199 1.07 -3.54 -14.40
N ILE A 200 1.58 -3.67 -15.63
CA ILE A 200 2.32 -2.60 -16.30
C ILE A 200 1.38 -1.43 -16.57
N LEU A 201 0.21 -1.68 -17.15
CA LEU A 201 -0.76 -0.63 -17.46
C LEU A 201 -1.33 0.05 -16.22
N GLU A 202 -1.58 -0.72 -15.16
CA GLU A 202 -2.00 -0.19 -13.86
C GLU A 202 -0.95 0.77 -13.29
N ASN A 203 0.33 0.37 -13.29
CA ASN A 203 1.42 1.21 -12.81
C ASN A 203 1.57 2.48 -13.66
N LEU A 204 1.57 2.36 -14.99
CA LEU A 204 1.62 3.51 -15.90
C LEU A 204 0.42 4.45 -15.69
N ALA A 205 -0.79 3.94 -15.54
CA ALA A 205 -1.97 4.77 -15.26
C ALA A 205 -1.84 5.51 -13.92
N ALA A 206 -1.36 4.84 -12.87
CA ALA A 206 -1.11 5.46 -11.57
C ALA A 206 -0.02 6.55 -11.66
N GLN A 207 1.04 6.30 -12.43
CA GLN A 207 2.11 7.27 -12.68
C GLN A 207 1.59 8.49 -13.45
N ALA A 208 0.78 8.30 -14.49
CA ALA A 208 0.18 9.39 -15.26
C ALA A 208 -0.68 10.31 -14.37
N ILE A 209 -1.51 9.74 -13.49
CA ILE A 209 -2.32 10.48 -12.51
C ILE A 209 -1.41 11.28 -11.56
N ARG A 210 -0.34 10.66 -11.07
CA ARG A 210 0.59 11.29 -10.13
C ARG A 210 1.32 12.47 -10.76
N GLU A 211 1.93 12.26 -11.92
CA GLU A 211 2.73 13.27 -12.62
C GLU A 211 1.85 14.42 -13.13
N SER A 212 0.64 14.13 -13.60
CA SER A 212 -0.23 15.14 -14.24
C SER A 212 -1.14 15.90 -13.27
N CYS A 213 -1.53 15.27 -12.15
CA CYS A 213 -2.48 15.86 -11.20
C CYS A 213 -1.90 16.07 -9.79
N GLY A 214 -0.68 15.58 -9.50
CA GLY A 214 -0.14 15.57 -8.14
C GLY A 214 -0.91 14.67 -7.17
N LEU A 215 -1.83 13.83 -7.67
CA LEU A 215 -2.63 12.95 -6.84
C LEU A 215 -1.83 11.70 -6.47
N LEU A 216 -1.50 11.60 -5.20
CA LEU A 216 -0.74 10.50 -4.64
C LEU A 216 -1.69 9.37 -4.21
N ASN A 217 -1.33 8.11 -4.51
CA ASN A 217 -2.01 6.94 -3.94
C ASN A 217 -1.44 6.62 -2.54
N SER A 218 -1.96 5.61 -1.84
CA SER A 218 -1.51 5.26 -0.48
C SER A 218 0.00 4.99 -0.39
N TRP A 219 0.57 4.34 -1.39
CA TRP A 219 2.01 4.07 -1.48
C TRP A 219 2.81 5.35 -1.72
N SER A 220 2.40 6.19 -2.68
CA SER A 220 3.09 7.44 -2.99
C SER A 220 2.94 8.49 -1.90
N GLN A 221 1.80 8.54 -1.21
CA GLN A 221 1.63 9.37 -0.01
C GLN A 221 2.50 8.87 1.13
N PHE A 222 2.66 7.56 1.25
CA PHE A 222 3.57 6.97 2.23
C PHE A 222 5.03 7.33 1.95
N GLU A 223 5.44 7.41 0.68
CA GLU A 223 6.79 7.84 0.29
C GLU A 223 7.01 9.36 0.33
N ALA A 224 6.03 10.15 -0.10
CA ALA A 224 6.14 11.61 -0.17
C ALA A 224 5.77 12.32 1.15
N ARG A 225 5.45 11.58 2.21
CA ARG A 225 5.16 12.15 3.53
C ARG A 225 6.36 12.96 4.00
N ASP A 226 6.10 14.21 4.35
CA ASP A 226 7.11 15.06 4.96
C ASP A 226 7.29 14.65 6.42
N ALA A 227 8.19 13.70 6.65
CA ALA A 227 8.41 13.12 7.98
C ALA A 227 9.01 14.14 8.96
N LEU A 228 9.73 15.15 8.46
CA LEU A 228 10.48 16.13 9.24
C LEU A 228 10.06 17.58 8.94
N GLY A 229 8.88 17.80 8.37
CA GLY A 229 8.45 19.12 7.89
C GLY A 229 8.42 20.20 8.97
N GLY A 230 7.87 19.88 10.14
CA GLY A 230 7.82 20.83 11.27
C GLY A 230 9.22 21.14 11.82
N LEU A 231 10.08 20.13 11.98
CA LEU A 231 11.48 20.33 12.36
C LEU A 231 12.25 21.17 11.33
N SER A 232 12.05 20.90 10.04
CA SER A 232 12.73 21.62 8.95
C SER A 232 12.31 23.08 8.91
N ALA A 233 11.01 23.36 9.10
CA ALA A 233 10.49 24.72 9.18
C ALA A 233 11.03 25.46 10.41
N MET A 234 11.11 24.78 11.56
CA MET A 234 11.62 25.35 12.81
C MET A 234 13.12 25.69 12.74
N PHE A 235 13.94 24.80 12.18
CA PHE A 235 15.39 25.03 12.05
C PHE A 235 15.75 26.02 10.93
N GLY A 236 14.91 26.12 9.89
CA GLY A 236 15.20 26.92 8.71
C GLY A 236 16.21 26.25 7.76
N GLU A 237 16.22 26.73 6.51
CA GLU A 237 16.94 26.07 5.41
C GLU A 237 18.46 26.01 5.63
N ASP A 238 19.06 27.04 6.23
CA ASP A 238 20.52 27.10 6.44
C ASP A 238 21.00 25.98 7.37
N VAL A 239 20.29 25.77 8.48
CA VAL A 239 20.58 24.69 9.45
C VAL A 239 20.31 23.33 8.82
N VAL A 240 19.19 23.16 8.11
CA VAL A 240 18.85 21.90 7.43
C VAL A 240 19.93 21.52 6.40
N GLN A 241 20.44 22.49 5.64
CA GLN A 241 21.53 22.25 4.69
C GLN A 241 22.86 21.91 5.37
N ALA A 242 23.15 22.53 6.51
CA ALA A 242 24.32 22.19 7.31
C ALA A 242 24.24 20.74 7.83
N ILE A 243 23.06 20.32 8.32
CA ILE A 243 22.78 18.95 8.76
C ILE A 243 22.99 17.97 7.61
N ARG A 244 22.32 18.19 6.47
CA ARG A 244 22.43 17.33 5.26
C ARG A 244 23.87 17.11 4.81
N LYS A 245 24.71 18.14 4.93
CA LYS A 245 26.13 18.09 4.56
C LYS A 245 27.03 17.54 5.66
N SER A 246 26.48 17.28 6.86
CA SER A 246 27.25 16.97 8.08
C SER A 246 28.36 17.98 8.34
N LYS A 247 28.08 19.26 8.07
CA LYS A 247 29.01 20.38 8.23
C LYS A 247 28.28 21.48 8.98
N ILE A 248 28.25 21.34 10.31
CA ILE A 248 27.71 22.34 11.21
C ILE A 248 28.86 23.28 11.56
N GLU A 249 28.77 24.53 11.12
CA GLU A 249 29.74 25.55 11.51
C GLU A 249 29.60 25.84 13.01
N PRO A 250 30.68 26.20 13.72
CA PRO A 250 30.64 26.40 15.18
C PRO A 250 29.58 27.40 15.67
N ASP A 251 29.21 28.37 14.83
CA ASP A 251 28.24 29.42 15.14
C ASP A 251 26.81 29.08 14.68
N THR A 252 26.62 27.94 14.00
CA THR A 252 25.27 27.49 13.60
C THR A 252 24.51 27.00 14.82
N GLN A 253 23.58 27.83 15.32
CA GLN A 253 22.67 27.44 16.40
C GLN A 253 21.32 27.02 15.82
N ALA A 254 20.83 25.87 16.29
CA ALA A 254 19.47 25.42 16.06
C ALA A 254 18.68 25.62 17.36
N GLU A 255 17.57 26.34 17.30
CA GLU A 255 16.66 26.45 18.44
C GLU A 255 15.78 25.20 18.50
N PHE A 256 15.77 24.56 19.66
CA PHE A 256 14.88 23.45 19.96
C PHE A 256 13.74 23.93 20.86
N PRO A 257 12.56 23.29 20.81
CA PRO A 257 11.49 23.58 21.76
C PRO A 257 11.92 23.28 23.20
N ASP A 258 11.44 24.09 24.15
CA ASP A 258 11.70 23.89 25.58
C ASP A 258 11.12 22.55 26.09
N ALA A 259 9.98 22.15 25.54
CA ALA A 259 9.30 20.91 25.87
C ALA A 259 8.60 20.31 24.64
N VAL A 260 8.57 18.98 24.58
CA VAL A 260 7.85 18.22 23.56
C VAL A 260 6.99 17.13 24.16
N THR A 261 5.93 16.81 23.43
CA THR A 261 5.08 15.65 23.66
C THR A 261 5.35 14.60 22.60
N ILE A 262 5.66 13.38 23.05
CA ILE A 262 5.95 12.23 22.20
C ILE A 262 4.69 11.37 22.17
N VAL A 263 4.11 11.15 20.98
CA VAL A 263 2.85 10.43 20.83
C VAL A 263 3.05 9.16 20.02
N ALA A 264 2.68 8.02 20.60
CA ALA A 264 2.46 6.79 19.85
C ALA A 264 1.01 6.79 19.35
N ARG A 265 0.82 6.70 18.03
CA ARG A 265 -0.51 6.74 17.41
C ARG A 265 -0.74 5.52 16.53
N ARG A 266 -1.89 4.88 16.72
CA ARG A 266 -2.39 3.80 15.86
C ARG A 266 -3.88 4.02 15.65
N SER A 267 -4.25 4.44 14.45
CA SER A 267 -5.64 4.80 14.15
C SER A 267 -6.17 5.89 15.11
N SER A 268 -7.23 5.61 15.86
CA SER A 268 -7.78 6.48 16.90
C SER A 268 -7.10 6.30 18.27
N GLU A 269 -6.32 5.24 18.47
CA GLU A 269 -5.54 5.03 19.69
C GLU A 269 -4.36 6.01 19.70
N ALA A 270 -4.20 6.74 20.79
CA ALA A 270 -3.09 7.66 20.99
C ALA A 270 -2.64 7.61 22.46
N TYR A 271 -1.34 7.49 22.65
CA TYR A 271 -0.70 7.45 23.96
C TYR A 271 0.44 8.46 23.95
N ALA A 272 0.40 9.40 24.88
CA ALA A 272 1.33 10.52 24.95
C ALA A 272 2.28 10.38 26.14
N LEU A 273 3.52 10.75 25.91
CA LEU A 273 4.54 10.99 26.93
C LEU A 273 4.88 12.49 26.86
N GLU A 274 4.46 13.23 27.87
CA GLU A 274 4.48 14.71 27.87
C GLU A 274 5.68 15.26 28.64
N ASN A 275 6.02 16.53 28.41
CA ASN A 275 7.05 17.29 29.12
C ASN A 275 8.46 16.67 28.98
N PHE A 276 8.82 16.31 27.74
CA PHE A 276 10.16 15.84 27.43
C PHE A 276 11.04 16.99 26.93
N SER A 277 12.31 16.97 27.31
CA SER A 277 13.31 17.92 26.82
C SER A 277 14.16 17.29 25.72
N PHE A 278 14.73 18.10 24.82
CA PHE A 278 15.66 17.62 23.80
C PHE A 278 17.12 17.83 24.22
N LEU A 279 17.92 16.79 24.04
CA LEU A 279 19.36 16.78 24.20
C LEU A 279 19.99 16.32 22.88
N PRO A 280 20.43 17.26 22.02
CA PRO A 280 21.08 16.88 20.76
C PRO A 280 22.36 16.11 21.05
N ILE A 281 22.49 14.93 20.44
CA ILE A 281 23.65 14.05 20.60
C ILE A 281 24.73 14.40 19.56
N GLY A 282 24.30 14.65 18.33
CA GLY A 282 25.19 15.01 17.23
C GLY A 282 24.54 14.86 15.86
N VAL A 283 25.32 15.19 14.83
CA VAL A 283 24.96 15.00 13.43
C VAL A 283 26.00 14.15 12.73
N GLU A 284 25.56 13.08 12.07
CA GLU A 284 26.42 12.16 11.34
C GLU A 284 25.73 11.73 10.05
N HIS A 285 26.42 11.78 8.91
CA HIS A 285 25.91 11.35 7.60
C HIS A 285 24.56 11.96 7.17
N GLY A 286 24.22 13.16 7.64
CA GLY A 286 22.95 13.82 7.32
C GLY A 286 21.81 13.51 8.29
N GLU A 287 22.09 12.73 9.33
CA GLU A 287 21.16 12.34 10.37
C GLU A 287 21.43 13.16 11.64
N LEU A 288 20.38 13.77 12.19
CA LEU A 288 20.39 14.41 13.50
C LEU A 288 19.90 13.40 14.55
N ARG A 289 20.76 13.10 15.53
CA ARG A 289 20.41 12.27 16.67
C ARG A 289 20.06 13.14 17.87
N VAL A 290 18.90 12.90 18.46
CA VAL A 290 18.40 13.62 19.64
C VAL A 290 18.01 12.61 20.69
N LEU A 291 18.54 12.75 21.91
CA LEU A 291 18.02 12.07 23.08
C LEU A 291 16.96 12.95 23.72
N SER A 292 15.82 12.39 24.04
CA SER A 292 14.76 13.09 24.73
C SER A 292 14.50 12.47 26.09
N GLU A 293 14.42 13.29 27.13
CA GLU A 293 14.28 12.82 28.51
C GLU A 293 13.14 13.55 29.24
N ASN A 294 12.39 12.82 30.05
CA ASN A 294 11.48 13.42 31.02
C ASN A 294 12.25 14.06 32.19
N ALA A 295 11.58 14.91 32.96
CA ALA A 295 12.19 15.63 34.09
C ALA A 295 12.91 14.71 35.11
N GLU A 296 12.35 13.51 35.36
CA GLU A 296 12.93 12.54 36.28
C GLU A 296 14.02 11.65 35.66
N LYS A 297 14.29 11.78 34.35
CA LYS A 297 15.23 10.95 33.58
C LYS A 297 14.94 9.44 33.68
N SER A 298 13.68 9.10 33.99
CA SER A 298 13.23 7.72 34.11
C SER A 298 12.84 7.12 32.77
N ILE A 299 12.55 7.94 31.76
CA ILE A 299 12.24 7.53 30.39
C ILE A 299 13.11 8.38 29.46
N GLN A 300 13.83 7.70 28.58
CA GLN A 300 14.60 8.32 27.52
C GLN A 300 14.14 7.76 26.18
N VAL A 301 14.00 8.64 25.19
CA VAL A 301 13.61 8.28 23.83
C VAL A 301 14.63 8.87 22.87
N GLU A 302 15.30 8.01 22.12
CA GLU A 302 16.28 8.40 21.10
C GLU A 302 15.60 8.55 19.74
N PHE A 303 15.87 9.66 19.05
CA PHE A 303 15.30 9.97 17.75
C PHE A 303 16.37 10.10 16.69
N HIS A 304 16.17 9.46 15.54
CA HIS A 304 17.06 9.52 14.38
C HIS A 304 16.33 10.22 13.23
N PHE A 305 16.68 11.49 13.00
CA PHE A 305 16.07 12.33 11.97
C PHE A 305 17.00 12.43 10.76
N ASP A 306 16.70 11.68 9.70
CA ASP A 306 17.46 11.68 8.45
C ASP A 306 16.95 12.79 7.51
N PHE A 307 17.69 13.91 7.48
CA PHE A 307 17.36 15.08 6.66
C PHE A 307 17.73 14.91 5.18
N VAL A 308 18.54 13.91 4.83
CA VAL A 308 18.91 13.61 3.43
C VAL A 308 17.75 12.90 2.74
N ASN A 309 17.17 11.90 3.40
CA ASN A 309 16.07 11.11 2.84
C ASN A 309 14.69 11.57 3.30
N ASN A 310 14.62 12.61 4.14
CA ASN A 310 13.41 13.09 4.80
C ASN A 310 12.66 11.97 5.55
N ARG A 311 13.36 11.30 6.47
CA ARG A 311 12.83 10.19 7.26
C ARG A 311 13.02 10.40 8.75
N PHE A 312 12.03 9.96 9.50
CA PHE A 312 12.15 9.75 10.93
C PHE A 312 12.21 8.25 11.18
N GLU A 313 13.43 7.75 11.40
CA GLU A 313 13.71 6.35 11.72
C GLU A 313 13.60 6.15 13.23
N PHE A 314 12.88 5.09 13.62
CA PHE A 314 12.60 4.82 15.02
C PHE A 314 12.38 3.32 15.24
N ASP A 315 13.17 2.74 16.14
CA ASP A 315 13.02 1.35 16.59
C ASP A 315 12.65 1.32 18.09
N PRO A 316 11.40 0.99 18.45
CA PRO A 316 10.98 0.98 19.85
C PRO A 316 11.73 -0.05 20.71
N LEU A 317 12.44 -1.02 20.13
CA LEU A 317 13.22 -1.99 20.89
C LEU A 317 14.54 -1.41 21.40
N THR A 318 15.10 -0.42 20.69
CA THR A 318 16.43 0.12 20.96
C THR A 318 16.40 1.60 21.35
N CYS A 319 15.45 2.36 20.81
CA CYS A 319 15.32 3.79 21.01
C CYS A 319 14.61 4.18 22.31
N VAL A 320 13.86 3.28 22.96
CA VAL A 320 13.16 3.58 24.22
C VAL A 320 13.87 2.94 25.41
N ARG A 321 14.42 3.76 26.30
CA ARG A 321 15.05 3.32 27.55
C ARG A 321 14.20 3.76 28.74
N ARG A 322 14.08 2.90 29.75
CA ARG A 322 13.34 3.24 30.95
C ARG A 322 13.95 2.62 32.21
N VAL A 323 13.85 3.37 33.29
CA VAL A 323 14.19 2.95 34.65
C VAL A 323 12.88 2.81 35.43
N ARG A 324 12.60 1.59 35.90
CA ARG A 324 11.38 1.30 36.64
C ARG A 324 11.52 1.72 38.09
N ASP A 325 10.65 2.60 38.54
CA ASP A 325 10.36 2.82 39.96
C ASP A 325 8.92 2.39 40.23
N LEU A 326 8.75 1.21 40.82
CA LEU A 326 7.44 0.67 41.17
C LEU A 326 7.09 0.92 42.65
N THR A 327 7.91 1.70 43.36
CA THR A 327 7.70 1.97 44.79
C THR A 327 6.88 3.23 45.05
N THR A 328 6.79 4.11 44.05
CA THR A 328 6.03 5.36 44.11
C THR A 328 4.82 5.32 43.17
N LEU A 329 3.73 6.02 43.54
CA LEU A 329 2.54 6.10 42.69
C LEU A 329 2.86 6.67 41.30
N ALA A 330 3.59 7.78 41.26
CA ALA A 330 4.02 8.43 40.02
C ALA A 330 4.93 7.53 39.18
N GLY A 331 5.80 6.73 39.80
CA GLY A 331 6.64 5.77 39.10
C GLY A 331 5.85 4.66 38.42
N VAL A 332 4.83 4.12 39.09
CA VAL A 332 3.93 3.11 38.51
C VAL A 332 3.08 3.71 37.38
N GLU A 333 2.57 4.93 37.54
CA GLU A 333 1.81 5.62 36.47
C GLU A 333 2.65 5.86 35.21
N ARG A 334 3.92 6.26 35.39
CA ARG A 334 4.87 6.39 34.27
C ARG A 334 5.14 5.05 33.58
N GLU A 335 5.30 3.95 34.32
CA GLU A 335 5.48 2.63 33.70
C GLU A 335 4.23 2.20 32.92
N ILE A 336 3.02 2.44 33.45
CA ILE A 336 1.77 2.15 32.72
C ILE A 336 1.72 2.94 31.40
N ALA A 337 1.97 4.25 31.45
CA ALA A 337 1.98 5.10 30.26
C ALA A 337 3.03 4.62 29.23
N CYS A 338 4.22 4.26 29.70
CA CYS A 338 5.28 3.74 28.83
C CYS A 338 4.91 2.37 28.21
N GLN A 339 4.26 1.48 28.96
CA GLN A 339 3.78 0.20 28.45
C GLN A 339 2.72 0.37 27.37
N ASP A 340 1.72 1.22 27.61
CA ASP A 340 0.68 1.53 26.63
C ASP A 340 1.26 2.17 25.35
N PHE A 341 2.20 3.10 25.52
CA PHE A 341 2.94 3.76 24.43
C PHE A 341 3.71 2.75 23.57
N ILE A 342 4.57 1.93 24.18
CA ILE A 342 5.38 0.93 23.46
C ILE A 342 4.49 -0.11 22.77
N TRP A 343 3.44 -0.56 23.46
CA TRP A 343 2.50 -1.54 22.91
C TRP A 343 1.73 -1.02 21.70
N CYS A 344 1.40 0.27 21.68
CA CYS A 344 0.84 0.92 20.51
C CYS A 344 1.79 0.82 19.31
N LEU A 345 3.09 1.08 19.51
CA LEU A 345 4.10 0.99 18.46
C LEU A 345 4.29 -0.44 17.97
N TYR A 346 4.36 -1.42 18.87
CA TYR A 346 4.49 -2.85 18.52
C TYR A 346 3.36 -3.35 17.62
N ARG A 347 2.16 -2.77 17.72
CA ARG A 347 0.99 -3.11 16.92
C ARG A 347 0.88 -2.29 15.62
N ASN A 348 2.01 -1.90 15.04
CA ASN A 348 2.11 -1.06 13.85
C ASN A 348 1.63 0.39 14.08
N GLY A 349 1.93 0.94 15.27
CA GLY A 349 1.77 2.37 15.53
C GLY A 349 2.90 3.20 14.93
N SER A 350 2.65 4.47 14.65
CA SER A 350 3.69 5.46 14.31
C SER A 350 4.01 6.32 15.52
N ILE A 351 5.24 6.85 15.59
CA ILE A 351 5.62 7.87 16.56
C ILE A 351 5.48 9.28 15.95
N GLU A 352 4.98 10.21 16.75
CA GLU A 352 4.83 11.63 16.44
C GLU A 352 5.52 12.44 17.53
N VAL A 353 6.11 13.57 17.16
CA VAL A 353 6.79 14.50 18.07
C VAL A 353 6.12 15.86 17.91
N TRP A 354 5.58 16.39 18.99
CA TRP A 354 4.80 17.63 19.02
C TRP A 354 5.52 18.67 19.88
N ASN A 355 5.51 19.92 19.43
CA ASN A 355 5.97 21.06 20.20
C ASN A 355 4.87 21.50 21.18
N ASP A 356 5.16 21.52 22.48
CA ASP A 356 4.17 21.84 23.51
C ASP A 356 3.75 23.30 23.49
N ALA A 357 4.62 24.22 23.03
CA ALA A 357 4.37 25.65 23.08
C ALA A 357 3.30 26.11 22.08
N ASN A 358 3.25 25.49 20.90
CA ASN A 358 2.38 25.90 19.80
C ASN A 358 1.52 24.75 19.24
N ASN A 359 1.64 23.55 19.80
CA ASN A 359 0.92 22.34 19.36
C ASN A 359 1.16 21.99 17.88
N GLU A 360 2.38 22.25 17.39
CA GLU A 360 2.79 21.90 16.03
C GLU A 360 3.44 20.51 15.98
N LEU A 361 3.10 19.74 14.95
CA LEU A 361 3.75 18.46 14.67
C LEU A 361 5.14 18.72 14.09
N LEU A 362 6.18 18.39 14.84
CA LEU A 362 7.57 18.55 14.45
C LEU A 362 8.04 17.43 13.51
N ALA A 363 7.75 16.18 13.89
CA ALA A 363 8.16 15.01 13.13
C ALA A 363 7.18 13.84 13.28
N LYS A 364 7.13 12.97 12.26
CA LYS A 364 6.32 11.75 12.26
C LYS A 364 7.01 10.60 11.55
N SER A 365 7.10 9.45 12.22
CA SER A 365 7.67 8.23 11.65
C SER A 365 6.68 7.48 10.76
N ARG A 366 7.22 6.49 10.05
CA ARG A 366 6.42 5.40 9.50
C ARG A 366 5.82 4.54 10.63
N PRO A 367 4.71 3.83 10.38
CA PRO A 367 4.29 2.75 11.28
C PRO A 367 5.46 1.79 11.51
N VAL A 368 5.73 1.47 12.78
CA VAL A 368 6.77 0.53 13.14
C VAL A 368 6.34 -0.87 12.71
N LEU A 369 7.08 -1.49 11.81
CA LEU A 369 6.83 -2.87 11.39
C LEU A 369 7.86 -3.79 12.02
N LEU A 370 7.47 -4.48 13.09
CA LEU A 370 8.32 -5.50 13.71
C LEU A 370 8.36 -6.74 12.82
N VAL A 371 9.53 -7.03 12.25
CA VAL A 371 9.76 -8.24 11.45
C VAL A 371 10.30 -9.35 12.33
N ASN A 372 9.86 -10.59 12.11
CA ASN A 372 10.30 -11.79 12.86
C ASN A 372 9.99 -11.78 14.36
N MET A 373 8.93 -11.08 14.78
CA MET A 373 8.47 -11.06 16.17
C MET A 373 7.00 -11.47 16.26
N MET A 374 6.68 -12.35 17.21
CA MET A 374 5.30 -12.63 17.62
C MET A 374 5.02 -11.86 18.91
N LEU A 375 3.95 -11.07 18.93
CA LEU A 375 3.55 -10.31 20.11
C LEU A 375 2.83 -11.23 21.10
N ASP A 376 3.30 -11.21 22.36
CA ASP A 376 2.64 -11.91 23.45
C ASP A 376 1.58 -11.00 24.10
N ILE A 377 0.35 -11.13 23.63
CA ILE A 377 -0.79 -10.33 24.07
C ILE A 377 -1.17 -10.69 25.52
N GLU A 378 -1.06 -11.97 25.90
CA GLU A 378 -1.42 -12.44 27.23
C GLU A 378 -0.46 -11.88 28.27
N GLU A 379 0.84 -11.95 28.00
CA GLU A 379 1.87 -11.42 28.88
C GLU A 379 1.78 -9.89 29.03
N HIS A 380 1.50 -9.17 27.94
CA HIS A 380 1.28 -7.73 28.00
C HIS A 380 0.08 -7.38 28.89
N ASN A 381 -1.05 -8.06 28.71
CA ASN A 381 -2.26 -7.83 29.51
C ASN A 381 -2.03 -8.15 30.99
N ARG A 382 -1.30 -9.23 31.28
CA ARG A 382 -0.91 -9.61 32.65
C ARG A 382 -0.06 -8.53 33.30
N THR A 383 0.97 -8.07 32.60
CA THR A 383 1.87 -6.99 33.08
C THR A 383 1.09 -5.71 33.37
N LEU A 384 0.21 -5.27 32.46
CA LEU A 384 -0.64 -4.09 32.70
C LEU A 384 -1.59 -4.27 33.88
N ALA A 385 -2.15 -5.47 34.08
CA ALA A 385 -3.03 -5.75 35.20
C ALA A 385 -2.28 -5.66 36.54
N GLU A 386 -1.07 -6.23 36.63
CA GLU A 386 -0.19 -6.17 37.81
C GLU A 386 0.17 -4.71 38.16
N LEU A 387 0.57 -3.90 37.16
CA LEU A 387 0.87 -2.48 37.37
C LEU A 387 -0.36 -1.69 37.84
N LYS A 388 -1.53 -1.94 37.25
CA LYS A 388 -2.79 -1.28 37.66
C LYS A 388 -3.20 -1.67 39.08
N GLN A 389 -2.96 -2.92 39.49
CA GLN A 389 -3.18 -3.36 40.87
C GLN A 389 -2.24 -2.61 41.81
N GLN A 390 -0.94 -2.59 41.52
CA GLN A 390 0.07 -1.92 42.34
C GLN A 390 -0.22 -0.41 42.50
N ARG A 391 -0.64 0.25 41.42
CA ARG A 391 -1.10 1.65 41.45
C ARG A 391 -2.25 1.84 42.45
N ASN A 392 -3.23 0.93 42.44
CA ASN A 392 -4.39 1.00 43.34
C ASN A 392 -4.04 0.69 44.81
N GLU A 393 -2.97 -0.05 45.07
CA GLU A 393 -2.47 -0.30 46.43
C GLU A 393 -1.72 0.92 46.98
N LEU A 394 -0.85 1.51 46.16
CA LEU A 394 -0.11 2.73 46.52
C LEU A 394 -1.03 3.94 46.69
N SER A 395 -2.09 4.07 45.88
CA SER A 395 -3.04 5.17 46.00
C SER A 395 -3.90 5.12 47.28
N LYS A 396 -4.01 3.97 47.93
CA LYS A 396 -4.67 3.82 49.24
C LYS A 396 -3.74 4.17 50.42
N SER A 397 -2.44 4.28 50.15
CA SER A 397 -1.40 4.51 51.16
C SER A 397 -0.93 5.97 51.21
N VAL A 398 -1.44 6.81 50.30
CA VAL A 398 -1.30 8.27 50.23
C VAL A 398 -2.59 8.89 50.76
#